data_AF-A0A0E3V6G7-F1
#
_entry.id   AF-A0A0E3V6G7-F1
#
_cell.length_a   1.000
_cell.length_b   1.000
_cell.length_c   1.000
_cell.angle_alpha   90.00
_cell.angle_beta   90.00
_cell.angle_gamma   90.00
#
_symmetry.space_group_name_H-M   'P 1'
#
loop_
_entity.id
_entity.type
_entity.pdbx_description
1 polymer ?
#
loop_
_entity_poly.entity_id
_entity_poly.type
_entity_poly.pdbx_seq_one_letter_code
_entity_poly.pdbx_strand_id
1 'polypeptide(L)' 'MFIEFVTTFGGKEIPLLVNTNLITFISPATDGRAVLKFTNGDIRTLSESYVNVRNTINDAQRG' A
#
# COMPACT_ATOMS: atom_id res chain seq x y z
N MET A 1 6.46 -9.45 7.18
CA MET A 1 6.76 -9.73 5.76
C MET A 1 6.82 -8.39 5.03
N PHE A 2 7.72 -8.25 4.04
CA PHE A 2 7.87 -7.02 3.26
C PHE A 2 7.38 -7.24 1.83
N ILE A 3 6.64 -6.27 1.29
CA ILE A 3 6.15 -6.25 -0.09
C ILE A 3 6.57 -4.91 -0.71
N GLU A 4 7.05 -4.94 -1.95
CA GLU A 4 7.35 -3.73 -2.71
C GLU A 4 6.10 -3.28 -3.47
N PHE A 5 5.72 -2.03 -3.28
CA PHE A 5 4.69 -1.34 -4.07
C PHE A 5 5.31 -0.16 -4.80
N VAL A 6 4.61 0.36 -5.81
CA VAL A 6 4.98 1.62 -6.46
C VAL A 6 4.21 2.77 -5.82
N THR A 7 4.90 3.85 -5.47
CA THR A 7 4.29 5.12 -5.08
C THR A 7 4.86 6.24 -5.95
N THR A 8 4.11 7.34 -6.09
CA THR A 8 4.55 8.50 -6.86
C THR A 8 4.90 9.65 -5.93
N PHE A 9 6.12 10.16 -6.00
CA PHE A 9 6.56 11.37 -5.30
C PHE A 9 7.11 12.38 -6.30
N GLY A 10 6.54 13.59 -6.34
CA GLY A 10 6.96 14.63 -7.29
C GLY A 10 6.81 14.22 -8.78
N GLY A 11 5.81 13.38 -9.10
CA GLY A 11 5.56 12.88 -10.45
C GLY A 11 6.47 11.74 -10.91
N LYS A 12 7.36 11.24 -10.05
CA LYS A 12 8.23 10.09 -10.34
C LYS A 12 7.78 8.86 -9.56
N GLU A 13 7.79 7.70 -10.22
CA GLU A 13 7.55 6.41 -9.58
C GLU A 13 8.79 5.98 -8.79
N ILE A 14 8.56 5.62 -7.53
CA ILE A 14 9.59 5.12 -6.63
C ILE A 14 9.10 3.85 -5.93
N PRO A 15 9.99 2.86 -5.70
CA PRO A 15 9.63 1.68 -4.93
C PRO A 15 9.41 2.05 -3.46
N LEU A 16 8.36 1.49 -2.87
CA LEU A 16 8.04 1.58 -1.46
C LEU A 16 8.02 0.19 -0.87
N LEU A 17 9.00 -0.10 -0.01
CA LEU A 17 9.04 -1.34 0.75
C LEU A 17 8.12 -1.24 1.97
N VAL A 18 7.05 -2.04 1.98
CA VAL A 18 5.98 -1.99 2.98
C VAL A 18 6.04 -3.23 3.87
N ASN A 19 6.16 -3.01 5.19
CA ASN A 19 5.97 -4.08 6.17
C ASN A 19 4.46 -4.27 6.42
N THR A 20 3.90 -5.37 5.94
CA THR A 20 2.45 -5.63 6.03
C THR A 20 1.94 -5.76 7.47
N ASN A 21 2.81 -6.11 8.41
CA ASN A 21 2.45 -6.23 9.83
C ASN A 21 2.21 -4.87 10.50
N LEU A 22 2.66 -3.78 9.87
CA LEU A 22 2.48 -2.42 10.37
C LEU A 22 1.24 -1.75 9.76
N ILE A 23 0.54 -2.39 8.83
CA ILE A 23 -0.66 -1.84 8.19
C ILE A 23 -1.84 -2.05 9.14
N THR A 24 -2.53 -0.97 9.49
CA THR A 24 -3.76 -1.01 10.30
C THR A 24 -5.01 -0.99 9.43
N PHE A 25 -4.94 -0.31 8.29
CA PHE A 25 -6.09 -0.13 7.42
C PHE A 25 -5.67 0.10 5.96
N ILE A 26 -6.49 -0.40 5.03
CA ILE A 26 -6.34 -0.24 3.59
C ILE A 26 -7.65 0.32 3.05
N SER A 27 -7.61 1.43 2.33
CA SER A 27 -8.80 2.06 1.73
C SER A 27 -8.57 2.55 0.30
N PRO A 28 -9.63 2.66 -0.51
CA PRO A 28 -9.54 3.30 -1.81
C PRO A 28 -9.51 4.84 -1.66
N ALA A 29 -8.64 5.50 -2.43
CA ALA A 29 -8.71 6.94 -2.70
C ALA A 29 -9.81 7.23 -3.73
N THR A 30 -10.16 8.51 -3.89
CA THR A 30 -11.18 8.98 -4.86
C THR A 30 -10.87 8.59 -6.30
N ASP A 31 -9.58 8.46 -6.65
CA ASP A 31 -9.09 8.06 -7.98
C ASP A 31 -8.86 6.54 -8.11
N GLY A 32 -9.30 5.74 -7.12
CA GLY A 32 -9.20 4.28 -7.12
C GLY A 32 -7.85 3.71 -6.66
N ARG A 33 -6.87 4.57 -6.36
CA ARG A 33 -5.57 4.15 -5.82
C ARG A 33 -5.68 3.66 -4.37
N ALA A 34 -4.74 2.82 -3.94
CA ALA A 34 -4.72 2.33 -2.57
C ALA A 34 -4.15 3.36 -1.60
N VAL A 35 -4.77 3.49 -0.43
CA VAL A 35 -4.26 4.25 0.71
C VAL A 35 -4.02 3.31 1.87
N LEU A 36 -2.79 3.30 2.36
CA LEU A 36 -2.34 2.54 3.52
C LEU A 36 -2.25 3.44 4.75
N LYS A 37 -2.79 2.99 5.87
CA LYS A 37 -2.56 3.59 7.19
C LYS A 37 -1.74 2.64 8.05
N PHE A 38 -0.68 3.15 8.66
CA PHE A 38 0.25 2.38 9.47
C PHE A 38 0.01 2.53 10.97
N THR A 39 0.56 1.62 11.78
CA THR A 39 0.44 1.62 13.25
C THR A 39 1.06 2.84 13.91
N ASN A 40 2.06 3.47 13.27
CA ASN A 40 2.66 4.72 13.72
C ASN A 40 1.83 5.97 13.33
N GLY A 41 0.67 5.79 12.70
CA GLY A 41 -0.18 6.88 12.22
C GLY A 41 0.17 7.41 10.83
N ASP A 42 1.25 6.94 10.21
CA ASP A 42 1.60 7.34 8.85
C ASP A 42 0.53 6.90 7.85
N ILE A 43 0.34 7.75 6.83
CA ILE A 43 -0.55 7.46 5.70
C ILE A 43 0.28 7.55 4.43
N ARG A 44 0.12 6.56 3.54
CA ARG A 44 0.74 6.54 2.21
C ARG A 44 -0.29 6.19 1.15
N THR A 45 -0.29 6.94 0.06
CA THR A 45 -1.04 6.62 -1.14
C THR A 45 -0.12 5.93 -2.13
N LEU A 46 -0.53 4.77 -2.63
CA LEU A 46 0.20 4.01 -3.63
C LEU A 46 -0.22 4.44 -5.03
N SER A 47 0.57 4.10 -6.04
CA SER A 47 0.21 4.30 -7.46
C SER A 47 -0.70 3.17 -7.97
N GLU A 48 -0.66 2.03 -7.30
CA GLU A 48 -1.45 0.85 -7.61
C GLU A 48 -2.91 0.96 -7.13
N SER A 49 -3.79 0.20 -7.78
CA SER A 49 -5.21 0.18 -7.45
C SER A 49 -5.46 -0.47 -6.07
N TYR A 50 -6.48 0.02 -5.38
CA TYR A 50 -6.91 -0.53 -4.10
C TYR A 50 -7.15 -2.05 -4.15
N VAL A 51 -7.78 -2.54 -5.21
CA VAL A 51 -8.10 -3.97 -5.36
C VAL A 51 -6.83 -4.80 -5.50
N ASN A 52 -5.87 -4.34 -6.31
CA ASN A 52 -4.59 -5.03 -6.50
C ASN A 52 -3.86 -5.14 -5.16
N VAL A 53 -3.64 -4.00 -4.50
CA VAL A 53 -2.91 -3.91 -3.23
C VAL A 53 -3.56 -4.77 -2.14
N ARG A 54 -4.89 -4.71 -2.02
CA ARG A 54 -5.63 -5.52 -1.03
C ARG A 54 -5.42 -7.01 -1.26
N ASN A 55 -5.51 -7.47 -2.51
CA ASN A 55 -5.33 -8.89 -2.84
C ASN A 55 -3.89 -9.33 -2.60
N THR A 56 -2.91 -8.55 -3.07
CA THR A 56 -1.47 -8.83 -2.87
C THR A 56 -1.12 -8.98 -1.39
N ILE A 57 -1.62 -8.08 -0.52
CA ILE A 57 -1.37 -8.17 0.92
C ILE A 57 -2.04 -9.42 1.52
N ASN A 58 -3.29 -9.69 1.16
CA ASN A 58 -4.02 -10.85 1.68
C ASN A 58 -3.36 -12.18 1.28
N ASP A 59 -2.93 -12.29 0.02
CA ASP A 59 -2.29 -13.50 -0.51
C ASP A 59 -0.96 -13.72 0.20
N ALA A 60 -0.14 -12.68 0.30
CA ALA A 60 1.14 -12.75 0.97
C ALA A 60 1.00 -13.05 2.50
N GLN A 61 -0.08 -12.61 3.15
CA GLN A 61 -0.35 -12.94 4.55
C GLN A 61 -0.84 -14.38 4.76
N ARG A 62 -1.27 -15.07 3.70
CA ARG A 62 -1.77 -16.47 3.75
C ARG A 62 -0.68 -17.52 3.52
N GLY A 63 0.47 -17.15 2.97
CA GLY A 63 1.61 -18.04 2.72
C GLY A 63 1.79 -18.35 1.24
#